data_AF-B9S4A7-F1
#
_entry.id   AF-B9S4A7-F1
#
_cell.length_a   1.000
_cell.length_b   1.000
_cell.length_c   1.000
_cell.angle_alpha   90.00
_cell.angle_beta   90.00
_cell.angle_gamma   90.00
#
_symmetry.space_group_name_H-M   'P 1'
#
loop_
_entity.id
_entity.type
_entity.pdbx_description
1 polymer ?
#
loop_
_entity_poly.entity_id
_entity_poly.type
_entity_poly.pdbx_seq_one_letter_code
_entity_poly.pdbx_strand_id
1 'polypeptide(L)'
;MDCSICSSMPTILRPPRNTICGACYEGAKTVITLMNKFDSDKGSDRPISSVPQPLANVAKWMNNMKETEDELNEKINFLSGFVALFRQQILTDIQLIPGNGGPSVSAHRALLAARSEIFRNMLDSDACKAPADDTITLAELNHEELETLLEFLYSGSLATEKVEKHIYSLTLAADKYEIQFLLKFCERYMLRSLDSSNALDVLEISDVCSNKILKETALNFIAKNLEDIVFSAKYEGFVSKNPHLAVHITRSFLMDAKSRRRNESIA
;
A
#
# COMPACT_ATOMS: atom_id res chain seq x y z
N MET A 1 -35.35 6.32 -31.89
CA MET A 1 -34.47 7.38 -31.35
C MET A 1 -33.22 6.72 -30.82
N ASP A 2 -32.05 7.08 -31.34
CA ASP A 2 -30.77 6.50 -30.89
C ASP A 2 -30.40 7.06 -29.52
N CYS A 3 -30.44 6.21 -28.49
CA CYS A 3 -30.08 6.61 -27.14
C CYS A 3 -28.57 6.73 -27.00
N SER A 4 -28.10 7.82 -26.41
CA SER A 4 -26.67 8.01 -26.12
C SER A 4 -26.07 6.98 -25.13
N ILE A 5 -26.90 6.19 -24.43
CA ILE A 5 -26.46 5.18 -23.46
C ILE A 5 -26.54 3.77 -24.05
N CYS A 6 -27.68 3.37 -24.60
CA CYS A 6 -27.91 1.99 -25.07
C CYS A 6 -27.86 1.81 -26.59
N SER A 7 -27.41 2.81 -27.35
CA SER A 7 -27.21 2.65 -28.81
C SER A 7 -26.06 1.67 -29.09
N SER A 8 -26.25 0.80 -30.09
CA SER A 8 -25.24 -0.12 -30.61
C SER A 8 -24.20 0.55 -31.51
N MET A 9 -24.37 1.83 -31.84
CA MET A 9 -23.43 2.58 -32.69
C MET A 9 -22.17 2.94 -31.90
N PRO A 10 -20.95 2.70 -32.42
CA PRO A 10 -19.69 3.07 -31.77
C PRO A 10 -19.64 4.56 -31.42
N THR A 11 -19.12 4.91 -30.24
CA THR A 11 -19.07 6.29 -29.71
C THR A 11 -18.43 7.30 -30.67
N ILE A 12 -17.45 6.88 -31.46
CA ILE A 12 -16.74 7.70 -32.46
C ILE A 12 -17.64 8.13 -33.64
N LEU A 13 -18.69 7.36 -33.95
CA LEU A 13 -19.59 7.64 -35.08
C LEU A 13 -20.91 8.29 -34.63
N ARG A 14 -21.04 8.64 -33.34
CA ARG A 14 -22.28 9.22 -32.82
C ARG A 14 -22.33 10.74 -33.09
N PRO A 15 -23.39 11.25 -33.73
CA PRO A 15 -23.64 12.69 -33.74
C PRO A 15 -23.85 13.19 -32.29
N PRO A 16 -23.48 14.43 -31.95
CA PRO A 16 -23.63 14.97 -30.60
C PRO A 16 -25.13 15.06 -30.29
N ARG A 17 -25.64 14.07 -29.56
CA ARG A 17 -27.05 13.97 -29.17
C ARG A 17 -27.12 13.69 -27.67
N ASN A 18 -27.76 14.58 -26.94
CA ASN A 18 -28.03 14.43 -25.50
C ASN A 18 -29.36 13.71 -25.22
N THR A 19 -29.84 12.91 -26.18
CA THR A 19 -31.14 12.25 -26.07
C THR A 19 -30.97 10.85 -25.48
N ILE A 20 -31.59 10.62 -24.33
CA ILE A 20 -31.71 9.30 -23.68
C ILE A 20 -33.08 8.69 -23.99
N CYS A 21 -33.15 7.38 -24.22
CA CYS A 21 -34.45 6.71 -24.34
C CYS A 21 -35.12 6.60 -22.98
N GLY A 22 -36.44 6.43 -22.97
CA GLY A 22 -37.22 6.28 -21.73
C GLY A 22 -36.70 5.18 -20.81
N ALA A 23 -36.24 4.05 -21.35
CA ALA A 23 -35.66 2.96 -20.55
C ALA A 23 -34.36 3.36 -19.84
N CYS A 24 -33.46 4.08 -20.52
CA CYS A 24 -32.23 4.58 -19.90
C CYS A 24 -32.50 5.71 -18.90
N TYR A 25 -33.49 6.57 -19.17
CA TYR A 25 -33.93 7.61 -18.23
C TYR A 25 -34.51 7.00 -16.95
N GLU A 26 -35.42 6.02 -17.07
CA GLU A 26 -36.00 5.34 -15.90
C GLU A 26 -34.94 4.53 -15.15
N GLY A 27 -33.98 3.92 -15.85
CA GLY A 27 -32.82 3.28 -15.24
C GLY A 27 -31.99 4.25 -14.39
N ALA A 28 -31.62 5.41 -14.96
CA ALA A 28 -30.87 6.45 -14.25
C ALA A 28 -31.65 7.02 -13.05
N LYS A 29 -32.94 7.29 -13.22
CA LYS A 29 -33.83 7.78 -12.15
C LYS A 29 -33.93 6.77 -11.00
N THR A 30 -33.95 5.48 -11.32
CA THR A 30 -33.97 4.40 -10.31
C THR A 30 -32.66 4.35 -9.52
N VAL A 31 -31.51 4.47 -10.20
CA VAL A 31 -30.19 4.55 -9.54
C VAL A 31 -30.09 5.78 -8.65
N ILE A 32 -30.50 6.96 -9.13
CA ILE A 32 -30.50 8.20 -8.34
C ILE A 32 -31.43 8.08 -7.13
N THR A 33 -32.62 7.49 -7.29
CA THR A 33 -33.56 7.29 -6.18
C THR A 33 -32.98 6.34 -5.13
N LEU A 34 -32.27 5.30 -5.57
CA LEU A 34 -31.56 4.39 -4.67
C LEU A 34 -30.47 5.15 -3.88
N MET A 35 -29.64 5.95 -4.56
CA MET A 35 -28.59 6.76 -3.92
C MET A 35 -29.16 7.76 -2.89
N ASN A 36 -30.24 8.48 -3.26
CA ASN A 36 -30.87 9.46 -2.36
C ASN A 36 -31.53 8.83 -1.13
N LYS A 37 -32.07 7.60 -1.26
CA LYS A 37 -32.62 6.85 -0.11
C LYS A 37 -31.51 6.50 0.89
N PHE A 38 -30.31 6.19 0.42
CA PHE A 38 -29.16 5.90 1.29
C PHE A 38 -28.65 7.14 2.03
N ASP A 39 -28.64 8.32 1.40
CA ASP A 39 -28.27 9.56 2.10
C ASP A 39 -29.25 9.91 3.22
N SER A 40 -30.51 9.50 3.07
CA SER A 40 -31.59 9.76 4.04
C SER A 40 -31.61 8.75 5.21
N ASP A 41 -31.00 7.56 5.06
CA ASP A 41 -31.08 6.46 6.04
C ASP A 41 -29.89 6.40 7.01
N LYS A 42 -29.23 7.54 7.28
CA LYS A 42 -28.26 7.67 8.39
C LYS A 42 -28.88 7.48 9.81
N GLY A 43 -30.07 6.89 9.94
CA GLY A 43 -30.68 6.64 11.24
C GLY A 43 -32.07 6.02 11.28
N SER A 44 -32.48 5.15 10.35
CA SER A 44 -33.76 4.42 10.51
C SER A 44 -33.74 2.97 10.02
N ASP A 45 -33.94 2.03 10.96
CA ASP A 45 -34.22 0.62 10.66
C ASP A 45 -35.65 0.48 10.12
N ARG A 46 -35.88 0.77 8.83
CA ARG A 46 -37.15 0.40 8.16
C ARG A 46 -36.92 -0.53 6.98
N PRO A 47 -37.70 -1.63 6.88
CA PRO A 47 -37.51 -2.61 5.82
C PRO A 47 -37.92 -2.02 4.46
N ILE A 48 -37.00 -2.13 3.51
CA ILE A 48 -37.13 -1.61 2.14
C ILE A 48 -38.13 -2.47 1.35
N SER A 49 -39.43 -2.12 1.38
CA SER A 49 -40.50 -2.97 0.83
C SER A 49 -40.88 -2.70 -0.64
N SER A 50 -40.06 -1.98 -1.43
CA SER A 50 -40.44 -1.62 -2.81
C SER A 50 -39.27 -1.48 -3.78
N VAL A 51 -38.27 -2.36 -3.70
CA VAL A 51 -37.13 -2.36 -4.62
C VAL A 51 -37.20 -3.58 -5.56
N PRO A 52 -37.06 -3.39 -6.89
CA PRO A 52 -36.97 -4.50 -7.85
C PRO A 52 -35.88 -5.50 -7.44
N GLN A 53 -36.12 -6.81 -7.57
CA GLN A 53 -35.22 -7.88 -7.07
C GLN A 53 -33.71 -7.68 -7.38
N PRO A 54 -33.29 -7.25 -8.59
CA PRO A 54 -31.87 -6.98 -8.85
C PRO A 54 -31.28 -5.85 -7.99
N LEU A 55 -32.08 -4.82 -7.69
CA LEU A 55 -31.69 -3.69 -6.87
C LEU A 55 -31.77 -4.01 -5.37
N ALA A 56 -32.66 -4.92 -4.97
CA ALA A 56 -32.73 -5.40 -3.59
C ALA A 56 -31.45 -6.18 -3.22
N ASN A 57 -30.90 -6.93 -4.18
CA ASN A 57 -29.60 -7.60 -4.03
C ASN A 57 -28.45 -6.61 -3.87
N VAL A 58 -28.46 -5.49 -4.63
CA VAL A 58 -27.46 -4.42 -4.50
C VAL A 58 -27.55 -3.74 -3.14
N ALA A 59 -28.75 -3.38 -2.70
CA ALA A 59 -28.96 -2.76 -1.38
C ALA A 59 -28.51 -3.68 -0.24
N LYS A 60 -28.82 -4.98 -0.33
CA LYS A 60 -28.36 -5.97 0.64
C LYS A 60 -26.83 -6.09 0.65
N TRP A 61 -26.18 -6.14 -0.52
CA TRP A 61 -24.72 -6.19 -0.62
C TRP A 61 -24.05 -4.95 -0.01
N MET A 62 -24.61 -3.76 -0.25
CA MET A 62 -24.10 -2.51 0.33
C MET A 62 -24.24 -2.48 1.85
N ASN A 63 -25.38 -2.91 2.39
CA ASN A 63 -25.58 -3.01 3.83
C ASN A 63 -24.58 -3.97 4.46
N ASN A 64 -24.38 -5.15 3.85
CA ASN A 64 -23.38 -6.10 4.30
C ASN A 64 -21.96 -5.50 4.28
N MET A 65 -21.60 -4.72 3.25
CA MET A 65 -20.29 -4.04 3.19
C MET A 65 -20.13 -3.02 4.32
N LYS A 66 -21.19 -2.25 4.62
CA LYS A 66 -21.20 -1.30 5.73
C LYS A 66 -21.07 -2.01 7.07
N GLU A 67 -21.83 -3.07 7.30
CA GLU A 67 -21.73 -3.89 8.52
C GLU A 67 -20.30 -4.44 8.69
N THR A 68 -19.65 -4.90 7.61
CA THR A 68 -18.25 -5.36 7.68
C THR A 68 -17.26 -4.24 7.97
N GLU A 69 -17.51 -3.02 7.48
CA GLU A 69 -16.68 -1.84 7.75
C GLU A 69 -16.83 -1.39 9.21
N ASP A 70 -18.06 -1.36 9.72
CA ASP A 70 -18.36 -1.04 11.12
C ASP A 70 -17.70 -2.05 12.07
N GLU A 71 -17.82 -3.36 11.79
CA GLU A 71 -17.14 -4.41 12.57
C GLU A 71 -15.61 -4.27 12.54
N LEU A 72 -15.04 -3.91 11.37
CA LEU A 72 -13.60 -3.68 11.25
C LEU A 72 -13.15 -2.47 12.08
N ASN A 73 -13.93 -1.39 12.08
CA ASN A 73 -13.67 -0.20 12.88
C ASN A 73 -13.76 -0.48 14.39
N GLU A 74 -14.73 -1.27 14.83
CA GLU A 74 -14.81 -1.73 16.22
C GLU A 74 -13.58 -2.53 16.63
N LYS A 75 -13.11 -3.45 15.79
CA LYS A 75 -11.87 -4.21 16.03
C LYS A 75 -10.63 -3.32 16.09
N ILE A 76 -10.53 -2.33 15.20
CA ILE A 76 -9.43 -1.35 15.21
C ILE A 76 -9.45 -0.55 16.51
N ASN A 77 -10.62 -0.07 16.94
CA ASN A 77 -10.78 0.67 18.19
C ASN A 77 -10.41 -0.18 19.41
N PHE A 78 -10.83 -1.44 19.46
CA PHE A 78 -10.46 -2.38 20.51
C PHE A 78 -8.92 -2.55 20.61
N LEU A 79 -8.24 -2.69 19.47
CA LEU A 79 -6.79 -2.87 19.43
C LEU A 79 -6.00 -1.56 19.64
N SER A 80 -6.63 -0.40 19.44
CA SER A 80 -5.98 0.92 19.60
C SER A 80 -5.43 1.17 21.01
N GLY A 81 -5.92 0.44 22.02
CA GLY A 81 -5.39 0.48 23.40
C GLY A 81 -3.89 0.19 23.47
N PHE A 82 -3.36 -0.68 22.61
CA PHE A 82 -1.91 -0.96 22.55
C PHE A 82 -1.10 0.26 22.10
N VAL A 83 -1.66 1.09 21.20
CA VAL A 83 -1.03 2.35 20.77
C VAL A 83 -0.95 3.34 21.94
N ALA A 84 -1.97 3.38 22.79
CA ALA A 84 -1.96 4.22 23.98
C ALA A 84 -0.87 3.78 24.98
N LEU A 85 -0.70 2.47 25.20
CA LEU A 85 0.37 1.93 26.05
C LEU A 85 1.75 2.33 25.54
N PHE A 86 1.98 2.26 24.21
CA PHE A 86 3.22 2.72 23.59
C PHE A 86 3.44 4.22 23.79
N ARG A 87 2.48 5.07 23.41
CA ARG A 87 2.64 6.54 23.48
C ARG A 87 2.81 7.05 24.91
N GLN A 88 2.16 6.41 25.88
CA GLN A 88 2.20 6.79 27.29
C GLN A 88 3.31 6.05 28.06
N GLN A 89 4.05 5.15 27.40
CA GLN A 89 5.14 4.37 27.99
C GLN A 89 4.71 3.56 29.23
N ILE A 90 3.46 3.09 29.24
CA ILE A 90 2.89 2.31 30.35
C ILE A 90 3.36 0.86 30.25
N LEU A 91 3.95 0.33 31.32
CA LEU A 91 4.38 -1.08 31.44
C LEU A 91 5.35 -1.54 30.33
N THR A 92 6.19 -0.63 29.84
CA THR A 92 7.28 -1.00 28.94
C THR A 92 8.38 -1.76 29.69
N ASP A 93 8.95 -2.76 29.02
CA ASP A 93 9.88 -3.74 29.59
C ASP A 93 11.12 -3.96 28.72
N ILE A 94 11.32 -3.11 27.70
CA ILE A 94 12.47 -3.14 26.82
C ILE A 94 12.74 -1.77 26.18
N GLN A 95 14.01 -1.49 25.89
CA GLN A 95 14.47 -0.29 25.18
C GLN A 95 15.03 -0.65 23.80
N LEU A 96 14.63 0.08 22.75
CA LEU A 96 15.22 -0.06 21.42
C LEU A 96 16.18 1.09 21.14
N ILE A 97 17.40 0.77 20.75
CA ILE A 97 18.48 1.72 20.52
C ILE A 97 18.66 1.91 18.99
N PRO A 98 18.55 3.14 18.46
CA PRO A 98 18.81 3.41 17.05
C PRO A 98 20.32 3.39 16.76
N GLY A 99 20.69 3.04 15.53
CA GLY A 99 22.10 2.90 15.12
C GLY A 99 22.90 4.19 15.10
N ASN A 100 22.23 5.34 15.01
CA ASN A 100 22.89 6.65 14.93
C ASN A 100 23.20 7.28 16.30
N GLY A 101 23.07 6.52 17.40
CA GLY A 101 23.27 7.04 18.76
C GLY A 101 22.19 8.02 19.22
N GLY A 102 21.04 8.05 18.53
CA GLY A 102 19.86 8.79 18.99
C GLY A 102 19.23 8.21 20.27
N PRO A 103 18.21 8.88 20.83
CA PRO A 103 17.53 8.42 22.03
C PRO A 103 16.92 7.02 21.86
N SER A 104 16.94 6.21 22.92
CA SER A 104 16.24 4.92 22.91
C SER A 104 14.73 5.11 22.93
N VAL A 105 14.00 4.13 22.41
CA VAL A 105 12.54 4.10 22.42
C VAL A 105 12.07 2.91 23.24
N SER A 106 11.32 3.18 24.30
CA SER A 106 10.71 2.17 25.16
C SER A 106 9.59 1.42 24.41
N ALA A 107 9.51 0.10 24.61
CA ALA A 107 8.51 -0.76 23.97
C ALA A 107 8.16 -1.97 24.85
N HIS A 108 7.44 -2.93 24.27
CA HIS A 108 6.95 -4.13 24.95
C HIS A 108 7.48 -5.39 24.27
N ARG A 109 8.21 -6.24 25.00
CA ARG A 109 8.77 -7.51 24.50
C ARG A 109 7.71 -8.39 23.85
N ALA A 110 6.58 -8.55 24.54
CA ALA A 110 5.47 -9.37 24.06
C ALA A 110 4.92 -8.88 22.71
N LEU A 111 4.85 -7.55 22.50
CA LEU A 111 4.36 -7.01 21.24
C LEU A 111 5.39 -7.20 20.12
N LEU A 112 6.67 -6.95 20.38
CA LEU A 112 7.74 -7.19 19.39
C LEU A 112 7.77 -8.66 18.94
N ALA A 113 7.74 -9.59 19.90
CA ALA A 113 7.72 -11.03 19.64
C ALA A 113 6.46 -11.49 18.88
N ALA A 114 5.32 -10.84 19.09
CA ALA A 114 4.08 -11.12 18.37
C ALA A 114 4.11 -10.63 16.91
N ARG A 115 4.91 -9.60 16.59
CA ARG A 115 4.97 -8.99 15.25
C ARG A 115 6.09 -9.51 14.36
N SER A 116 7.12 -10.13 14.95
CA SER A 116 8.31 -10.59 14.25
C SER A 116 8.86 -11.85 14.89
N GLU A 117 9.08 -12.87 14.07
CA GLU A 117 9.78 -14.09 14.49
C GLU A 117 11.24 -13.81 14.85
N ILE A 118 11.89 -12.88 14.15
CA ILE A 118 13.23 -12.43 14.47
C ILE A 118 13.29 -11.77 15.85
N PHE A 119 12.37 -10.86 16.18
CA PHE A 119 12.31 -10.28 17.52
C PHE A 119 11.97 -11.32 18.58
N ARG A 120 11.05 -12.25 18.31
CA ARG A 120 10.75 -13.36 19.21
C ARG A 120 12.01 -14.16 19.53
N ASN A 121 12.75 -14.58 18.51
CA ASN A 121 13.99 -15.35 18.68
C ASN A 121 15.09 -14.56 19.41
N MET A 122 15.21 -13.25 19.16
CA MET A 122 16.13 -12.37 19.89
C MET A 122 15.77 -12.27 21.39
N LEU A 123 14.48 -12.30 21.71
CA LEU A 123 13.97 -12.17 23.07
C LEU A 123 13.92 -13.50 23.83
N ASP A 124 13.73 -14.62 23.12
CA ASP A 124 13.66 -15.98 23.66
C ASP A 124 15.05 -16.59 23.90
N SER A 125 16.11 -16.09 23.25
CA SER A 125 17.44 -16.65 23.43
C SER A 125 17.91 -16.48 24.89
N ASP A 126 18.06 -17.63 25.57
CA ASP A 126 18.45 -17.80 26.97
C ASP A 126 19.48 -16.80 27.50
N ALA A 127 19.38 -16.53 28.80
CA ALA A 127 20.14 -15.63 29.68
C ALA A 127 21.70 -15.57 29.55
N CYS A 128 22.31 -16.24 28.57
CA CYS A 128 23.73 -16.10 28.20
C CYS A 128 23.99 -15.10 27.04
N LYS A 129 22.96 -14.68 26.29
CA LYS A 129 23.09 -13.69 25.19
C LYS A 129 22.10 -12.53 25.25
N ALA A 130 21.11 -12.59 26.14
CA ALA A 130 20.29 -11.42 26.43
C ALA A 130 21.23 -10.27 26.86
N PRO A 131 21.16 -9.09 26.23
CA PRO A 131 21.90 -7.94 26.71
C PRO A 131 21.50 -7.73 28.17
N ALA A 132 22.50 -7.54 29.03
CA ALA A 132 22.32 -7.40 30.47
C ALA A 132 21.36 -6.25 30.88
N ASP A 133 21.00 -5.38 29.92
CA ASP A 133 20.33 -4.10 30.12
C ASP A 133 18.93 -3.99 29.47
N ASP A 134 18.26 -5.10 29.12
CA ASP A 134 16.91 -5.07 28.52
C ASP A 134 16.80 -4.13 27.29
N THR A 135 17.78 -4.27 26.37
CA THR A 135 17.88 -3.40 25.18
C THR A 135 18.03 -4.18 23.87
N ILE A 136 17.46 -3.71 22.75
CA ILE A 136 17.78 -4.22 21.41
C ILE A 136 18.31 -3.07 20.55
N THR A 137 19.42 -3.27 19.84
CA THR A 137 19.96 -2.25 18.91
C THR A 137 19.51 -2.55 17.47
N LEU A 138 18.86 -1.56 16.83
CA LEU A 138 18.46 -1.60 15.42
C LEU A 138 19.38 -0.65 14.63
N ALA A 139 20.56 -1.15 14.26
CA ALA A 139 21.68 -0.35 13.76
C ALA A 139 21.42 0.34 12.41
N GLU A 140 20.48 -0.17 11.63
CA GLU A 140 20.09 0.37 10.33
C GLU A 140 19.06 1.51 10.41
N LEU A 141 18.49 1.76 11.59
CA LEU A 141 17.47 2.78 11.77
C LEU A 141 18.00 3.95 12.61
N ASN A 142 17.67 5.16 12.17
CA ASN A 142 17.77 6.33 13.02
C ASN A 142 16.57 6.40 14.00
N HIS A 143 16.63 7.33 14.96
CA HIS A 143 15.59 7.49 15.98
C HIS A 143 14.17 7.68 15.40
N GLU A 144 14.01 8.49 14.35
CA GLU A 144 12.70 8.78 13.76
C GLU A 144 12.16 7.57 12.98
N GLU A 145 13.02 6.86 12.27
CA GLU A 145 12.68 5.62 11.57
C GLU A 145 12.31 4.52 12.56
N LEU A 146 13.02 4.43 13.69
CA LEU A 146 12.73 3.51 14.78
C LEU A 146 11.36 3.80 15.41
N GLU A 147 11.08 5.06 15.72
CA GLU A 147 9.78 5.47 16.25
C GLU A 147 8.66 5.15 15.25
N THR A 148 8.90 5.39 13.96
CA THR A 148 7.94 5.08 12.89
C THR A 148 7.70 3.58 12.73
N LEU A 149 8.75 2.76 12.80
CA LEU A 149 8.63 1.30 12.81
C LEU A 149 7.78 0.84 13.99
N LEU A 150 8.10 1.31 15.19
CA LEU A 150 7.36 0.94 16.40
C LEU A 150 5.90 1.38 16.31
N GLU A 151 5.63 2.61 15.89
CA GLU A 151 4.25 3.07 15.67
C GLU A 151 3.47 2.09 14.77
N PHE A 152 4.06 1.65 13.66
CA PHE A 152 3.44 0.65 12.79
C PHE A 152 3.23 -0.70 13.49
N LEU A 153 4.18 -1.18 14.30
CA LEU A 153 4.04 -2.45 15.03
C LEU A 153 2.87 -2.43 16.02
N TYR A 154 2.58 -1.26 16.60
CA TYR A 154 1.46 -1.07 17.53
C TYR A 154 0.13 -0.85 16.81
N SER A 155 0.09 -0.04 15.75
CA SER A 155 -1.16 0.41 15.11
C SER A 155 -1.54 -0.37 13.83
N GLY A 156 -0.58 -1.03 13.19
CA GLY A 156 -0.73 -1.60 11.85
C GLY A 156 -0.92 -0.58 10.72
N SER A 157 -0.72 0.72 10.99
CA SER A 157 -0.91 1.79 10.02
C SER A 157 -0.02 3.01 10.31
N LEU A 158 0.24 3.81 9.28
CA LEU A 158 1.05 5.03 9.38
C LEU A 158 0.40 6.15 8.59
N ALA A 159 0.61 7.39 9.04
CA ALA A 159 0.26 8.58 8.28
C ALA A 159 1.08 8.65 6.98
N THR A 160 0.47 9.13 5.90
CA THR A 160 1.07 9.15 4.55
C THR A 160 2.43 9.83 4.54
N GLU A 161 2.59 10.93 5.29
CA GLU A 161 3.82 11.71 5.36
C GLU A 161 4.98 10.90 5.97
N LYS A 162 4.69 10.08 6.98
CA LYS A 162 5.70 9.19 7.59
C LYS A 162 6.08 8.06 6.64
N VAL A 163 5.10 7.50 5.93
CA VAL A 163 5.36 6.46 4.93
C VAL A 163 6.25 7.01 3.83
N GLU A 164 5.90 8.15 3.23
CA GLU A 164 6.68 8.80 2.18
C GLU A 164 8.13 9.05 2.59
N LYS A 165 8.32 9.55 3.80
CA LYS A 165 9.64 9.89 4.32
C LYS A 165 10.51 8.66 4.58
N HIS A 166 9.92 7.58 5.09
CA HIS A 166 10.68 6.44 5.64
C HIS A 166 10.43 5.12 4.90
N ILE A 167 9.79 5.13 3.72
CA ILE A 167 9.38 3.91 3.02
C ILE A 167 10.52 2.92 2.79
N TYR A 168 11.70 3.40 2.41
CA TYR A 168 12.84 2.54 2.08
C TYR A 168 13.46 1.91 3.33
N SER A 169 13.67 2.67 4.40
CA SER A 169 14.19 2.13 5.67
C SER A 169 13.19 1.20 6.35
N LEU A 170 11.89 1.52 6.30
CA LEU A 170 10.83 0.61 6.75
C LEU A 170 10.80 -0.68 5.94
N THR A 171 11.03 -0.63 4.63
CA THR A 171 11.10 -1.84 3.78
C THR A 171 12.28 -2.72 4.17
N LEU A 172 13.47 -2.13 4.37
CA LEU A 172 14.66 -2.87 4.82
C LEU A 172 14.46 -3.48 6.21
N ALA A 173 13.88 -2.73 7.15
CA ALA A 173 13.56 -3.25 8.47
C ALA A 173 12.51 -4.37 8.41
N ALA A 174 11.48 -4.22 7.58
CA ALA A 174 10.44 -5.24 7.42
C ALA A 174 11.01 -6.55 6.88
N ASP A 175 11.92 -6.47 5.91
CA ASP A 175 12.61 -7.64 5.35
C ASP A 175 13.55 -8.27 6.39
N LYS A 176 14.41 -7.46 7.02
CA LYS A 176 15.39 -7.90 8.02
C LYS A 176 14.78 -8.55 9.26
N TYR A 177 13.68 -8.00 9.77
CA TYR A 177 12.97 -8.51 10.94
C TYR A 177 11.76 -9.38 10.57
N GLU A 178 11.62 -9.76 9.30
CA GLU A 178 10.54 -10.63 8.81
C GLU A 178 9.12 -10.17 9.20
N ILE A 179 8.88 -8.85 9.19
CA ILE A 179 7.57 -8.24 9.48
C ILE A 179 6.72 -8.25 8.20
N GLN A 180 6.17 -9.42 7.88
CA GLN A 180 5.48 -9.66 6.60
C GLN A 180 4.35 -8.67 6.28
N PHE A 181 3.62 -8.21 7.29
CA PHE A 181 2.56 -7.22 7.09
C PHE A 181 3.10 -5.84 6.69
N LEU A 182 4.20 -5.40 7.32
CA LEU A 182 4.86 -4.15 6.94
C LEU A 182 5.45 -4.26 5.54
N LEU A 183 6.07 -5.39 5.19
CA LEU A 183 6.64 -5.59 3.86
C LEU A 183 5.59 -5.46 2.76
N LYS A 184 4.42 -6.11 2.93
CA LYS A 184 3.27 -5.98 2.02
C LYS A 184 2.66 -4.57 2.02
N PHE A 185 2.69 -3.88 3.15
CA PHE A 185 2.24 -2.49 3.25
C PHE A 185 3.14 -1.57 2.41
N CYS A 186 4.46 -1.69 2.58
CA CYS A 186 5.45 -0.93 1.83
C CYS A 186 5.40 -1.23 0.32
N GLU A 187 5.28 -2.51 -0.06
CA GLU A 187 5.14 -2.91 -1.47
C GLU A 187 3.92 -2.27 -2.14
N ARG A 188 2.75 -2.35 -1.49
CA ARG A 188 1.52 -1.71 -2.02
C ARG A 188 1.66 -0.20 -2.17
N TYR A 189 2.33 0.44 -1.21
CA TYR A 189 2.60 1.87 -1.28
C TYR A 189 3.48 2.19 -2.49
N MET A 190 4.65 1.53 -2.62
CA MET A 190 5.60 1.76 -3.71
C MET A 190 5.00 1.46 -5.09
N LEU A 191 4.17 0.42 -5.22
CA LEU A 191 3.48 0.13 -6.48
C LEU A 191 2.51 1.25 -6.87
N ARG A 192 1.82 1.87 -5.91
CA ARG A 192 0.87 2.95 -6.15
C ARG A 192 1.55 4.30 -6.41
N SER A 193 2.68 4.55 -5.76
CA SER A 193 3.42 5.81 -5.87
C SER A 193 4.51 5.79 -6.94
N LEU A 194 4.68 4.70 -7.70
CA LEU A 194 5.77 4.55 -8.66
C LEU A 194 5.74 5.64 -9.75
N ASP A 195 6.83 6.39 -9.86
CA ASP A 195 7.01 7.45 -10.84
C ASP A 195 8.50 7.58 -11.26
N SER A 196 8.79 8.46 -12.23
CA SER A 196 10.17 8.65 -12.74
C SER A 196 11.13 9.20 -11.68
N SER A 197 10.64 9.86 -10.64
CA SER A 197 11.46 10.40 -9.56
C SER A 197 11.93 9.33 -8.59
N ASN A 198 11.14 8.27 -8.37
CA ASN A 198 11.43 7.22 -7.38
C ASN A 198 11.73 5.83 -7.99
N ALA A 199 11.50 5.62 -9.29
CA ALA A 199 11.62 4.30 -9.91
C ALA A 199 12.99 3.63 -9.73
N LEU A 200 14.08 4.40 -9.74
CA LEU A 200 15.43 3.87 -9.51
C LEU A 200 15.61 3.38 -8.06
N ASP A 201 15.08 4.10 -7.08
CA ASP A 201 15.17 3.70 -5.68
C ASP A 201 14.29 2.46 -5.42
N VAL A 202 13.10 2.41 -6.03
CA VAL A 202 12.20 1.24 -5.96
C VAL A 202 12.86 0.02 -6.63
N LEU A 203 13.58 0.20 -7.74
CA LEU A 203 14.34 -0.87 -8.37
C LEU A 203 15.48 -1.37 -7.46
N GLU A 204 16.19 -0.45 -6.81
CA GLU A 204 17.25 -0.80 -5.86
C GLU A 204 16.71 -1.59 -4.67
N ILE A 205 15.66 -1.06 -4.01
CA ILE A 205 15.10 -1.68 -2.80
C ILE A 205 14.50 -3.06 -3.10
N SER A 206 13.86 -3.21 -4.26
CA SER A 206 13.28 -4.49 -4.67
C SER A 206 14.33 -5.54 -5.01
N ASP A 207 15.53 -5.13 -5.45
CA ASP A 207 16.66 -6.04 -5.62
C ASP A 207 17.22 -6.48 -4.26
N VAL A 208 17.43 -5.55 -3.33
CA VAL A 208 17.95 -5.82 -1.98
C VAL A 208 17.03 -6.80 -1.23
N CYS A 209 15.72 -6.53 -1.21
CA CYS A 209 14.74 -7.39 -0.55
C CYS A 209 14.30 -8.59 -1.39
N SER A 210 14.94 -8.85 -2.54
CA SER A 210 14.59 -9.94 -3.46
C SER A 210 13.09 -9.98 -3.86
N ASN A 211 12.42 -8.83 -3.90
CA ASN A 211 11.01 -8.70 -4.25
C ASN A 211 10.85 -8.68 -5.78
N LYS A 212 10.58 -9.87 -6.35
CA LYS A 212 10.48 -10.05 -7.81
C LYS A 212 9.37 -9.22 -8.46
N ILE A 213 8.20 -9.15 -7.83
CA ILE A 213 7.04 -8.44 -8.37
C ILE A 213 7.34 -6.94 -8.47
N LEU A 214 7.84 -6.35 -7.38
CA LEU A 214 8.21 -4.94 -7.35
C LEU A 214 9.36 -4.64 -8.31
N LYS A 215 10.36 -5.53 -8.39
CA LYS A 215 11.50 -5.39 -9.31
C LYS A 215 11.09 -5.42 -10.78
N GLU A 216 10.26 -6.38 -11.18
CA GLU A 216 9.75 -6.47 -12.55
C GLU A 216 8.89 -5.26 -12.90
N THR A 217 8.07 -4.79 -11.96
CA THR A 217 7.23 -3.61 -12.13
C THR A 217 8.08 -2.36 -12.33
N ALA A 218 9.09 -2.15 -11.48
CA ALA A 218 10.01 -1.03 -11.58
C ALA A 218 10.82 -1.07 -12.89
N LEU A 219 11.36 -2.23 -13.28
CA LEU A 219 12.07 -2.39 -14.55
C LEU A 219 11.19 -2.05 -15.74
N ASN A 220 9.95 -2.55 -15.77
CA ASN A 220 9.01 -2.28 -16.85
C ASN A 220 8.62 -0.79 -16.91
N PHE A 221 8.47 -0.13 -15.76
CA PHE A 221 8.22 1.30 -15.69
C PHE A 221 9.41 2.11 -16.23
N ILE A 222 10.63 1.79 -15.77
CA ILE A 222 11.85 2.45 -16.22
C ILE A 222 12.04 2.25 -17.72
N ALA A 223 11.87 1.03 -18.24
CA ALA A 223 11.99 0.75 -19.66
C ALA A 223 11.02 1.59 -20.52
N LYS A 224 9.81 1.86 -20.02
CA LYS A 224 8.81 2.67 -20.73
C LYS A 224 9.13 4.16 -20.72
N ASN A 225 9.76 4.65 -19.67
CA ASN A 225 10.08 6.07 -19.44
C ASN A 225 11.60 6.32 -19.41
N LEU A 226 12.38 5.48 -20.12
CA LEU A 226 13.84 5.48 -19.98
C LEU A 226 14.46 6.81 -20.42
N GLU A 227 13.87 7.46 -21.42
CA GLU A 227 14.31 8.76 -21.94
C GLU A 227 14.32 9.85 -20.87
N ASP A 228 13.35 9.84 -19.95
CA ASP A 228 13.27 10.82 -18.85
C ASP A 228 14.28 10.52 -17.73
N ILE A 229 14.69 9.26 -17.60
CA ILE A 229 15.47 8.77 -16.45
C ILE A 229 16.97 8.75 -16.78
N VAL A 230 17.35 8.26 -17.97
CA VAL A 230 18.74 7.91 -18.32
C VAL A 230 19.69 9.10 -18.32
N PHE A 231 19.19 10.31 -18.58
CA PHE A 231 19.99 11.55 -18.61
C PHE A 231 20.03 12.28 -17.26
N SER A 232 19.40 11.73 -16.21
CA SER A 232 19.42 12.34 -14.88
C SER A 232 20.73 12.01 -14.14
N ALA A 233 21.23 12.96 -13.34
CA ALA A 233 22.37 12.72 -12.44
C ALA A 233 22.11 11.56 -11.46
N LYS A 234 20.83 11.34 -11.11
CA LYS A 234 20.40 10.22 -10.28
C LYS A 234 20.69 8.87 -10.94
N TYR A 235 20.52 8.77 -12.26
CA TYR A 235 20.83 7.55 -13.01
C TYR A 235 22.34 7.26 -13.02
N GLU A 236 23.19 8.27 -13.19
CA GLU A 236 24.65 8.09 -13.14
C GLU A 236 25.12 7.55 -11.79
N GLY A 237 24.59 8.12 -10.70
CA GLY A 237 24.86 7.64 -9.33
C GLY A 237 24.33 6.21 -9.12
N PHE A 238 23.13 5.91 -9.61
CA PHE A 238 22.53 4.59 -9.54
C PHE A 238 23.36 3.53 -10.26
N VAL A 239 23.80 3.78 -11.50
CA VAL A 239 24.58 2.82 -12.29
C VAL A 239 25.95 2.56 -11.66
N SER A 240 26.58 3.59 -11.09
CA SER A 240 27.86 3.45 -10.40
C SER A 240 27.76 2.55 -9.17
N LYS A 241 26.64 2.64 -8.44
CA LYS A 241 26.36 1.81 -7.26
C LYS A 241 25.86 0.40 -7.63
N ASN A 242 25.08 0.29 -8.71
CA ASN A 242 24.32 -0.91 -9.09
C ASN A 242 24.52 -1.30 -10.57
N PRO A 243 25.75 -1.68 -10.99
CA PRO A 243 26.03 -1.97 -12.40
C PRO A 243 25.23 -3.16 -12.96
N HIS A 244 24.87 -4.15 -12.12
CA HIS A 244 24.03 -5.27 -12.55
C HIS A 244 22.59 -4.84 -12.85
N LEU A 245 22.05 -3.86 -12.12
CA LEU A 245 20.71 -3.32 -12.39
C LEU A 245 20.68 -2.50 -13.67
N ALA A 246 21.78 -1.81 -14.02
CA ALA A 246 21.90 -1.15 -15.32
C ALA A 246 21.79 -2.14 -16.50
N VAL A 247 22.39 -3.33 -16.36
CA VAL A 247 22.24 -4.42 -17.33
C VAL A 247 20.79 -4.90 -17.41
N HIS A 248 20.09 -5.02 -16.28
CA HIS A 248 18.67 -5.41 -16.26
C HIS A 248 17.77 -4.36 -16.90
N ILE A 249 18.01 -3.07 -16.66
CA ILE A 249 17.30 -1.97 -17.31
C ILE A 249 17.49 -2.05 -18.82
N THR A 250 18.73 -2.21 -19.30
CA THR A 250 19.03 -2.30 -20.73
C THR A 250 18.32 -3.50 -21.38
N ARG A 251 18.32 -4.66 -20.72
CA ARG A 251 17.61 -5.86 -21.19
C ARG A 251 16.10 -5.62 -21.26
N SER A 252 15.51 -5.05 -20.21
CA SER A 252 14.07 -4.73 -20.15
C SER A 252 13.67 -3.74 -21.25
N PHE A 253 14.46 -2.69 -21.46
CA PHE A 253 14.26 -1.72 -22.54
C PHE A 253 14.26 -2.37 -23.93
N LEU A 254 15.25 -3.23 -24.22
CA LEU A 254 15.31 -3.94 -25.50
C LEU A 254 14.14 -4.90 -25.71
N MET A 255 13.63 -5.52 -24.64
CA MET A 255 12.44 -6.37 -24.69
C MET A 255 11.17 -5.55 -24.96
N ASP A 256 11.01 -4.41 -24.30
CA ASP A 256 9.89 -3.49 -24.52
C ASP A 256 9.88 -2.95 -25.95
N ALA A 257 11.03 -2.50 -26.46
CA ALA A 257 11.18 -2.02 -27.85
C ALA A 257 10.88 -3.11 -28.90
N LYS A 258 11.15 -4.39 -28.60
CA LYS A 258 10.73 -5.52 -29.47
C LYS A 258 9.22 -5.76 -29.38
N SER A 259 8.62 -5.57 -28.21
CA SER A 259 7.17 -5.71 -28.00
C SER A 259 6.38 -4.66 -28.80
N ARG A 260 6.78 -3.38 -28.73
CA ARG A 260 6.14 -2.28 -29.46
C ARG A 260 6.13 -2.52 -30.98
N ARG A 261 7.28 -2.87 -31.56
CA ARG A 261 7.41 -3.18 -33.00
C ARG A 261 6.53 -4.34 -33.45
N ARG A 262 6.35 -5.38 -32.63
CA ARG A 262 5.45 -6.49 -32.94
C ARG A 262 3.98 -6.05 -32.96
N ASN A 263 3.58 -5.21 -32.01
CA ASN A 263 2.20 -4.71 -31.95
C ASN A 263 1.87 -3.78 -33.13
N GLU A 264 2.84 -2.96 -33.56
CA GLU A 264 2.71 -2.10 -34.76
C GLU A 264 2.64 -2.90 -36.07
N SER A 265 3.21 -4.11 -36.12
CA SER A 265 3.17 -4.97 -37.30
C SER A 265 1.86 -5.75 -37.47
N ILE A 266 0.99 -5.73 -36.45
CA ILE A 266 -0.28 -6.48 -36.39
C ILE A 266 -1.49 -5.54 -36.52
N ALA A 267 -1.31 -4.24 -36.30
CA ALA A 267 -2.32 -3.19 -36.45
C ALA A 267 -2.35 -2.65 -37.89
#